data_AF-A0A356NRK5-F1
#
_entry.id   AF-A0A356NRK5-F1
#
_cell.length_a   1.000
_cell.length_b   1.000
_cell.length_c   1.000
_cell.angle_alpha   90.00
_cell.angle_beta   90.00
_cell.angle_gamma   90.00
#
_symmetry.space_group_name_H-M   'P 1'
#
loop_
_entity.id
_entity.type
_entity.pdbx_description
1 polymer ?
#
loop_
_entity_poly.entity_id
_entity_poly.type
_entity_poly.pdbx_seq_one_letter_code
_entity_poly.pdbx_strand_id
1 'polypeptide(L)'
;MAMYSLISFWIYVPLVWVIIGIIAILLELTDGSRVFFLPIGLAAMVVAAHLQLVFTNFVSPALLPDAWYWLAMEWMIVAAAISVLLVMFRKQMMPSHATSDDEDINSY
;
A
#
# COMPACT_ATOMS: atom_id res chain seq x y z
N MET A 1 -11.28 -10.95 -26.24
CA MET A 1 -10.20 -11.85 -25.80
C MET A 1 -8.84 -11.19 -25.75
N ALA A 2 -8.37 -10.50 -26.80
CA ALA A 2 -7.04 -9.88 -26.83
C ALA A 2 -6.77 -8.86 -25.70
N MET A 3 -7.76 -8.06 -25.31
CA MET A 3 -7.59 -7.10 -24.21
C MET A 3 -7.47 -7.77 -22.83
N TYR A 4 -8.20 -8.87 -22.60
CA TYR A 4 -8.10 -9.66 -21.38
C TYR A 4 -6.71 -10.31 -21.24
N SER A 5 -6.14 -10.82 -22.34
CA SER A 5 -4.77 -11.36 -22.33
C SER A 5 -3.72 -10.29 -22.11
N LEU A 6 -3.91 -9.08 -22.65
CA LEU A 6 -2.99 -7.96 -22.46
C LEU A 6 -2.94 -7.52 -20.99
N ILE A 7 -4.09 -7.29 -20.36
CA ILE A 7 -4.17 -6.89 -18.95
C ILE A 7 -3.57 -7.98 -18.06
N SER A 8 -3.93 -9.24 -18.32
CA SER A 8 -3.39 -10.37 -17.57
C SER A 8 -1.86 -10.38 -17.65
N PHE A 9 -1.29 -10.26 -18.86
CA PHE A 9 0.17 -10.22 -19.02
C PHE A 9 0.84 -9.16 -18.16
N TRP A 10 0.40 -7.89 -18.23
CA TRP A 10 1.04 -6.80 -17.49
C TRP A 10 0.88 -6.89 -15.98
N ILE A 11 -0.28 -7.38 -15.50
CA ILE A 11 -0.53 -7.55 -14.06
C ILE A 11 0.43 -8.58 -13.44
N TYR A 12 0.89 -9.58 -14.19
CA TYR A 12 1.86 -10.56 -13.68
C TYR A 12 3.32 -10.14 -13.88
N VAL A 13 3.63 -8.91 -14.31
CA VAL A 13 5.02 -8.43 -14.40
C VAL A 13 5.39 -7.69 -13.10
N PRO A 14 6.37 -8.16 -12.29
CA PRO A 14 6.72 -7.53 -11.02
C PRO A 14 7.12 -6.05 -11.15
N LEU A 15 7.82 -5.72 -12.24
CA LEU A 15 8.28 -4.35 -12.51
C LEU A 15 7.12 -3.36 -12.67
N VAL A 16 5.96 -3.80 -13.17
CA VAL A 16 4.78 -2.94 -13.29
C VAL A 16 4.31 -2.48 -11.91
N TRP A 17 4.28 -3.39 -10.95
CA TRP A 17 3.92 -3.09 -9.57
C TRP A 17 4.93 -2.20 -8.86
N VAL A 18 6.23 -2.37 -9.13
CA VAL A 18 7.27 -1.45 -8.64
C VAL A 18 7.04 -0.04 -9.16
N ILE A 19 6.77 0.12 -10.46
CA ILE A 19 6.52 1.44 -11.06
C ILE A 19 5.27 2.08 -10.44
N ILE A 20 4.16 1.32 -10.33
CA ILE A 20 2.92 1.78 -9.67
C ILE A 20 3.21 2.23 -8.23
N GLY A 21 3.98 1.42 -7.49
CA GLY A 21 4.34 1.71 -6.11
C GLY A 21 5.15 2.99 -5.96
N ILE A 22 6.17 3.19 -6.81
CA ILE A 22 6.99 4.41 -6.82
C ILE A 22 6.11 5.63 -7.13
N ILE A 23 5.27 5.57 -8.16
CA ILE A 23 4.39 6.68 -8.54
C ILE A 23 3.46 7.03 -7.38
N ALA A 24 2.82 6.06 -6.75
CA ALA A 24 1.92 6.29 -5.61
C ALA A 24 2.66 6.93 -4.43
N ILE A 25 3.85 6.42 -4.07
CA ILE A 25 4.66 7.02 -3.01
C ILE A 25 5.06 8.46 -3.35
N LEU A 26 5.45 8.75 -4.59
CA LEU A 26 5.78 10.10 -5.02
C LEU A 26 4.57 11.03 -4.99
N LEU A 27 3.39 10.57 -5.39
CA LEU A 27 2.14 11.34 -5.33
C LEU A 27 1.78 11.70 -3.89
N GLU A 28 1.96 10.79 -2.94
CA GLU A 28 1.79 11.09 -1.52
C GLU A 28 2.65 12.28 -1.07
N LEU A 29 3.92 12.34 -1.51
CA LEU A 29 4.83 13.44 -1.14
C LEU A 29 4.38 14.80 -1.69
N THR A 30 3.57 14.82 -2.75
CA THR A 30 3.02 16.05 -3.32
C THR A 30 1.73 16.51 -2.64
N ASP A 31 0.97 15.60 -2.04
CA ASP A 31 -0.31 15.87 -1.39
C ASP A 31 -0.22 15.55 0.12
N GLY A 32 0.43 16.44 0.88
CA GLY A 32 0.67 16.24 2.32
C GLY A 32 -0.58 16.29 3.22
N SER A 33 -1.79 16.36 2.66
CA SER A 33 -3.03 16.51 3.43
C SER A 33 -3.62 15.17 3.89
N ARG A 34 -3.47 14.08 3.11
CA ARG A 34 -4.10 12.78 3.39
C ARG A 34 -3.22 11.61 2.97
N VAL A 35 -2.96 10.72 3.93
CA VAL A 35 -2.26 9.44 3.73
C VAL A 35 -3.13 8.44 2.96
N PHE A 36 -3.24 8.65 1.66
CA PHE A 36 -4.04 7.83 0.76
C PHE A 36 -3.20 7.01 -0.21
N PHE A 37 -2.13 7.60 -0.78
CA PHE A 37 -1.33 6.93 -1.78
C PHE A 37 -0.21 6.08 -1.16
N LEU A 38 0.26 6.42 0.04
CA LEU A 38 1.29 5.63 0.73
C LEU A 38 0.89 4.16 0.97
N PRO A 39 -0.28 3.83 1.53
CA PRO A 39 -0.66 2.43 1.76
C PRO A 39 -0.79 1.64 0.45
N ILE A 40 -1.32 2.28 -0.59
CA ILE A 40 -1.49 1.70 -1.93
C ILE A 40 -0.12 1.44 -2.57
N GLY A 41 0.81 2.39 -2.46
CA GLY A 41 2.15 2.28 -3.01
C GLY A 41 3.00 1.22 -2.32
N LEU A 42 2.97 1.17 -0.98
CA LEU A 42 3.65 0.12 -0.22
C LEU A 42 3.05 -1.26 -0.49
N ALA A 43 1.73 -1.38 -0.62
CA ALA A 43 1.09 -2.64 -0.98
C ALA A 43 1.49 -3.11 -2.38
N ALA A 44 1.67 -2.19 -3.34
CA ALA A 44 2.17 -2.54 -4.67
C ALA A 44 3.60 -3.12 -4.59
N MET A 45 4.45 -2.63 -3.67
CA MET A 45 5.77 -3.24 -3.42
C MET A 45 5.67 -4.66 -2.87
N VAL A 46 4.70 -4.92 -1.99
CA VAL A 46 4.45 -6.27 -1.46
C VAL A 46 4.02 -7.22 -2.58
N VAL A 47 3.11 -6.78 -3.46
CA VAL A 47 2.68 -7.58 -4.62
C VAL A 47 3.84 -7.83 -5.60
N ALA A 48 4.67 -6.82 -5.86
CA ALA A 48 5.88 -6.97 -6.67
C ALA A 48 6.82 -8.03 -6.07
N ALA A 49 7.04 -7.98 -4.76
CA ALA A 49 7.85 -8.96 -4.05
C ALA A 49 7.23 -10.36 -4.12
N HIS A 50 5.91 -10.49 -3.87
CA HIS A 50 5.20 -11.77 -3.98
C HIS A 50 5.40 -12.41 -5.36
N LEU A 51 5.12 -11.68 -6.45
CA LEU A 51 5.33 -12.18 -7.81
C LEU A 51 6.80 -12.59 -8.06
N GLN A 52 7.75 -11.77 -7.63
CA GLN A 52 9.17 -12.05 -7.81
C GLN A 52 9.60 -13.32 -7.04
N LEU A 53 9.13 -13.52 -5.82
CA LEU A 53 9.42 -14.71 -5.02
C LEU A 53 8.81 -15.98 -5.63
N VAL A 54 7.62 -15.87 -6.22
CA VAL A 54 6.99 -16.99 -6.96
C VAL A 54 7.81 -17.33 -8.21
N PHE A 55 8.15 -16.35 -9.04
CA PHE A 55 8.89 -16.60 -10.30
C PHE A 55 10.33 -17.05 -10.10
N THR A 56 10.92 -16.74 -8.95
CA THR A 56 12.24 -17.26 -8.54
C THR A 56 12.16 -18.62 -7.86
N ASN A 57 10.96 -19.22 -7.74
CA ASN A 57 10.69 -20.46 -7.01
C ASN A 57 11.13 -20.42 -5.53
N PHE A 58 11.24 -19.23 -4.95
CA PHE A 58 11.52 -19.08 -3.51
C PHE A 58 10.28 -19.45 -2.68
N VAL A 59 9.08 -19.18 -3.22
CA VAL A 59 7.81 -19.68 -2.68
C VAL A 59 7.09 -20.56 -3.70
N SER A 60 6.09 -21.32 -3.22
CA SER A 60 5.32 -22.25 -4.05
C SER A 60 4.61 -21.54 -5.22
N PRO A 61 4.68 -22.07 -6.45
CA PRO A 61 3.90 -21.57 -7.59
C PRO A 61 2.38 -21.59 -7.35
N ALA A 62 1.89 -22.43 -6.42
CA ALA A 62 0.47 -22.49 -6.06
C ALA A 62 -0.05 -21.21 -5.38
N LEU A 63 0.83 -20.30 -4.97
CA LEU A 63 0.46 -18.98 -4.45
C LEU A 63 0.18 -17.96 -5.55
N LEU A 64 0.51 -18.26 -6.81
CA LEU A 64 0.16 -17.39 -7.94
C LEU A 64 -1.34 -17.51 -8.23
N PRO A 65 -2.12 -16.42 -8.15
CA PRO A 65 -3.54 -16.50 -8.47
C PRO A 65 -3.74 -16.75 -9.97
N ASP A 66 -4.74 -17.56 -10.33
CA ASP A 66 -5.03 -17.90 -11.74
C ASP A 66 -5.68 -16.73 -12.53
N ALA A 67 -6.19 -15.72 -11.83
CA ALA A 67 -6.83 -14.57 -12.45
C ALA A 67 -6.30 -13.25 -11.87
N TRP A 68 -6.11 -12.27 -12.75
CA TRP A 68 -5.51 -10.98 -12.43
C TRP A 68 -6.24 -10.23 -11.31
N TYR A 69 -7.57 -10.39 -11.21
CA TYR A 69 -8.37 -9.70 -10.21
C TYR A 69 -8.17 -10.24 -8.80
N TRP A 70 -7.73 -11.49 -8.64
CA TRP A 70 -7.35 -12.02 -7.34
C TRP A 70 -6.06 -11.38 -6.83
N LEU A 71 -5.10 -11.09 -7.73
CA LEU A 71 -3.90 -10.33 -7.40
C LEU A 71 -4.24 -8.87 -7.05
N ALA A 72 -5.20 -8.26 -7.75
CA ALA A 72 -5.71 -6.94 -7.40
C ALA A 72 -6.43 -6.93 -6.04
N MET A 73 -7.14 -8.00 -5.68
CA MET A 73 -7.76 -8.15 -4.37
C MET A 73 -6.70 -8.27 -3.26
N GLU A 74 -5.66 -9.08 -3.47
CA GLU A 74 -4.50 -9.16 -2.57
C GLU A 74 -3.90 -7.77 -2.32
N TRP A 75 -3.66 -7.02 -3.39
CA TRP A 75 -3.15 -5.65 -3.31
C TRP A 75 -3.98 -4.76 -2.38
N MET A 76 -5.31 -4.78 -2.53
CA MET A 76 -6.20 -3.94 -1.72
C MET A 76 -6.30 -4.40 -0.27
N ILE A 77 -6.24 -5.71 -0.02
CA ILE A 77 -6.20 -6.26 1.35
C ILE A 77 -4.91 -5.82 2.05
N VAL A 78 -3.77 -5.93 1.36
CA VAL A 78 -2.48 -5.50 1.90
C VAL A 78 -2.45 -3.98 2.11
N ALA A 79 -3.02 -3.19 1.20
CA ALA A 79 -3.11 -1.73 1.36
C ALA A 79 -3.96 -1.35 2.58
N ALA A 80 -5.09 -2.03 2.81
CA ALA A 80 -5.91 -1.81 3.99
C ALA A 80 -5.15 -2.16 5.28
N ALA A 81 -4.43 -3.28 5.30
CA ALA A 81 -3.61 -3.68 6.44
C ALA A 81 -2.49 -2.64 6.72
N ILE A 82 -1.80 -2.16 5.68
CA ILE A 82 -0.77 -1.12 5.80
C ILE A 82 -1.38 0.19 6.31
N SER A 83 -2.57 0.57 5.86
CA SER A 83 -3.27 1.76 6.34
C SER A 83 -3.52 1.69 7.85
N VAL A 84 -4.01 0.55 8.34
CA VAL A 84 -4.20 0.31 9.79
C VAL A 84 -2.88 0.41 10.54
N LEU A 85 -1.82 -0.24 10.03
CA LEU A 85 -0.49 -0.18 10.64
C LEU A 85 0.07 1.25 10.71
N LEU A 86 -0.11 2.05 9.66
CA LEU A 86 0.31 3.45 9.64
C LEU A 86 -0.44 4.30 10.67
N VAL A 87 -1.75 4.07 10.84
CA VAL A 87 -2.55 4.75 11.88
C VAL A 87 -2.08 4.36 13.27
N MET A 88 -1.82 3.07 13.51
CA MET A 88 -1.30 2.58 14.80
C MET A 88 0.08 3.16 15.10
N PHE A 89 0.97 3.15 14.11
CA PHE A 89 2.32 3.70 14.20
C PHE A 89 2.28 5.20 14.50
N ARG A 90 1.42 5.96 13.82
CA ARG A 90 1.20 7.39 14.08
C ARG A 90 0.77 7.63 15.52
N LYS A 91 -0.20 6.88 16.04
CA LYS A 91 -0.68 7.04 17.42
C LYS A 91 0.39 6.72 18.47
N GLN A 92 1.24 5.74 18.21
CA GLN A 92 2.29 5.33 19.14
C GLN A 92 3.47 6.29 19.15
N MET A 93 3.90 6.79 17.99
CA MET A 93 5.09 7.65 17.86
C MET A 93 4.77 9.15 17.95
N MET A 94 3.56 9.54 17.59
CA MET A 94 3.04 10.90 17.81
C MET A 94 1.83 10.78 18.72
N PRO A 95 2.01 10.49 20.03
CA PRO A 95 0.94 10.71 20.98
C PRO A 95 0.52 12.17 20.81
N SER A 96 -0.74 12.37 20.40
CA SER A 96 -1.35 13.70 20.41
C SER A 96 -1.04 14.25 21.78
N HIS A 97 -0.30 15.35 21.86
CA HIS A 97 -0.24 16.11 23.10
C HIS A 97 -1.69 16.53 23.34
N ALA A 98 -2.40 15.74 24.14
CA ALA A 98 -3.62 16.20 24.75
C ALA A 98 -3.16 17.40 25.56
N THR A 99 -3.50 18.56 25.02
CA THR A 99 -3.45 19.87 25.65
C THR A 99 -3.74 19.72 27.14
N SER A 100 -2.70 19.81 27.95
CA SER A 100 -2.79 20.21 29.36
C SER A 100 -2.92 21.73 29.45
N ASP A 101 -3.74 22.33 28.58
CA ASP A 101 -3.96 23.77 28.44
C ASP A 101 -5.46 24.10 28.62
N ASP A 102 -6.12 23.41 29.55
CA ASP A 102 -7.40 23.84 30.14
C ASP A 102 -7.18 24.56 31.48
N GLU A 103 -6.01 25.16 31.70
CA GLU A 103 -5.93 26.32 32.60
C GLU A 103 -6.06 27.58 31.73
N ASP A 104 -7.32 27.95 31.54
CA ASP A 104 -7.77 29.23 30.98
C ASP A 104 -7.21 30.37 31.86
N ILE A 105 -5.97 30.78 31.61
CA ILE A 105 -5.32 31.96 32.20
C ILE A 105 -5.83 33.19 31.46
N ASN A 106 -7.14 33.43 31.53
CA ASN A 106 -7.70 34.74 31.24
C ASN A 106 -8.99 35.01 32.02
N SER A 107 -8.85 35.14 33.33
CA SER A 107 -9.84 35.81 34.17
C SER A 107 -9.74 37.33 33.96
N TYR A 108 -10.58 37.89 33.10
CA TYR A 108 -10.95 39.32 33.13
C TYR A 108 -12.08 39.56 34.13
#